data_AF-A0A3D1U001-F1
#
_entry.id   AF-A0A3D1U001-F1
#
_cell.length_a   1.000
_cell.length_b   1.000
_cell.length_c   1.000
_cell.angle_alpha   90.00
_cell.angle_beta   90.00
_cell.angle_gamma   90.00
#
_symmetry.space_group_name_H-M   'P 1'
#
loop_
_entity.id
_entity.type
_entity.pdbx_description
1 polymer ?
#
loop_
_entity_poly.entity_id
_entity_poly.type
_entity_poly.pdbx_seq_one_letter_code
_entity_poly.pdbx_strand_id
1 'polypeptide(L)'
;MSSRADESSPGPGLASERIAGGILPKVLNSFDMVAIFVAIVLFITNTTGFFGSGPVSMTYLILGFVTFLIPGAIVTGQLGKLFPGEGSIYLWTYKAFGSFTSFFAGFAAWWPGILVMLATGTVVVQYIQTLTERSFDPWVQGLIVLIVIGFSAVMASLRFRVTQNVVNAVFLLYGLAMVLMV
;
A
#
# COMPACT_ATOMS: atom_id res chain seq x y z
N MET A 1 26.06 46.03 21.81
CA MET A 1 24.86 45.94 22.66
C MET A 1 23.66 45.89 21.71
N SER A 2 23.49 44.74 21.07
CA SER A 2 22.41 43.77 21.34
C SER A 2 21.08 44.15 20.70
N SER A 3 20.79 43.55 19.55
CA SER A 3 19.45 43.01 19.33
C SER A 3 19.59 41.73 18.50
N ARG A 4 19.76 40.61 19.21
CA ARG A 4 19.33 39.29 18.75
C ARG A 4 17.84 39.22 19.05
N ALA A 5 17.08 38.77 18.05
CA ALA A 5 15.76 38.14 18.10
C ALA A 5 14.87 38.78 17.03
N ASP A 6 14.92 38.23 15.83
CA ASP A 6 13.64 37.93 15.20
C ASP A 6 13.63 36.43 14.95
N GLU A 7 12.63 35.82 15.56
CA GLU A 7 12.56 34.43 15.89
C GLU A 7 12.35 33.61 14.62
N SER A 8 12.97 32.43 14.62
CA SER A 8 12.64 31.32 13.74
C SER A 8 11.14 30.99 13.87
N SER A 9 10.30 31.69 13.12
CA SER A 9 8.91 31.27 12.91
C SER A 9 8.99 29.96 12.12
N PRO A 10 8.58 28.81 12.67
CA PRO A 10 8.42 27.61 11.87
C PRO A 10 7.44 28.00 10.77
N GLY A 11 7.87 27.95 9.52
CA GLY A 11 6.99 28.20 8.37
C GLY A 11 5.69 27.40 8.59
N PRO A 12 4.51 27.94 8.23
CA PRO A 12 3.24 27.46 8.73
C PRO A 12 3.17 25.94 8.56
N GLY A 13 3.28 25.17 9.65
CA GLY A 13 3.35 23.71 9.60
C GLY A 13 2.21 23.14 8.78
N LEU A 14 2.39 21.98 8.15
CA LEU A 14 1.35 21.42 7.29
C LEU A 14 0.02 21.32 8.06
N ALA A 15 -1.10 21.56 7.39
CA ALA A 15 -2.41 21.46 8.04
C ALA A 15 -2.62 20.07 8.67
N SER A 16 -2.06 19.02 8.05
CA SER A 16 -2.04 17.67 8.61
C SER A 16 -1.29 17.58 9.93
N GLU A 17 -0.16 18.27 10.11
CA GLU A 17 0.57 18.30 11.39
C GLU A 17 -0.20 19.07 12.46
N ARG A 18 -0.91 20.15 12.09
CA ARG A 18 -1.65 20.99 13.05
C ARG A 18 -2.97 20.38 13.50
N ILE A 19 -3.68 19.70 12.60
CA ILE A 19 -5.04 19.20 12.84
C ILE A 19 -5.00 17.78 13.41
N ALA A 20 -4.05 16.95 12.98
CA ALA A 20 -4.14 15.52 13.26
C ALA A 20 -3.61 15.12 14.65
N GLY A 21 -2.85 15.99 15.32
CA GLY A 21 -2.38 15.79 16.68
C GLY A 21 -3.54 15.62 17.67
N GLY A 22 -3.89 14.36 17.97
CA GLY A 22 -4.93 13.99 18.94
C GLY A 22 -6.27 13.55 18.36
N ILE A 23 -6.49 13.66 17.04
CA ILE A 23 -7.77 13.29 16.40
C ILE A 23 -7.76 11.85 15.86
N LEU A 24 -6.59 11.33 15.45
CA LEU A 24 -6.49 10.01 14.85
C LEU A 24 -6.18 8.93 15.90
N PRO A 25 -7.14 8.06 16.26
CA PRO A 25 -6.87 6.97 17.19
C PRO A 25 -5.95 5.93 16.55
N LYS A 26 -5.00 5.41 17.33
CA LYS A 26 -4.12 4.32 16.90
C LYS A 26 -4.90 3.00 16.90
N VAL A 27 -5.49 2.66 15.75
CA VAL A 27 -6.30 1.44 15.60
C VAL A 27 -5.45 0.22 15.27
N LEU A 28 -4.36 0.38 14.52
CA LEU A 28 -3.49 -0.71 14.05
C LEU A 28 -2.51 -1.18 15.14
N ASN A 29 -2.51 -2.48 15.41
CA ASN A 29 -1.48 -3.11 16.23
C ASN A 29 -0.26 -3.56 15.39
N SER A 30 0.83 -3.97 16.02
CA SER A 30 2.05 -4.40 15.31
C SER A 30 1.82 -5.59 14.38
N PHE A 31 0.98 -6.55 14.78
CA PHE A 31 0.63 -7.69 13.93
C PHE A 31 -0.14 -7.26 12.67
N ASP A 32 -1.11 -6.36 12.84
CA ASP A 32 -1.91 -5.82 11.73
C ASP A 32 -1.00 -5.17 10.67
N MET A 33 0.00 -4.40 11.12
CA MET A 33 0.98 -3.78 10.24
C MET A 33 1.80 -4.82 9.49
N VAL A 34 2.32 -5.84 10.17
CA VAL A 34 3.10 -6.91 9.53
C VAL A 34 2.24 -7.64 8.50
N ALA A 35 1.00 -8.00 8.83
CA ALA A 35 0.10 -8.68 7.91
C ALA A 35 -0.16 -7.86 6.64
N ILE A 36 -0.43 -6.56 6.75
CA ILE A 36 -0.63 -5.67 5.60
C ILE A 36 0.65 -5.61 4.73
N PHE A 37 1.82 -5.41 5.35
CA PHE A 37 3.08 -5.29 4.62
C PHE A 37 3.42 -6.57 3.87
N VAL A 38 3.30 -7.74 4.52
CA VAL A 38 3.55 -9.02 3.86
C VAL A 38 2.53 -9.29 2.77
N ALA A 39 1.24 -8.99 2.99
CA ALA A 39 0.20 -9.14 1.98
C ALA A 39 0.42 -8.28 0.74
N ILE A 40 0.94 -7.06 0.90
CA ILE A 40 1.31 -6.16 -0.23
C ILE A 40 2.52 -6.71 -1.00
N VAL A 41 3.51 -7.28 -0.31
CA VAL A 41 4.71 -7.83 -0.97
C VAL A 41 4.37 -9.12 -1.73
N LEU A 42 3.61 -10.01 -1.11
CA LEU A 42 3.20 -11.30 -1.69
C LEU A 42 1.87 -11.22 -2.44
N PHE A 43 1.53 -10.02 -2.94
CA PHE A 43 0.23 -9.75 -3.51
C PHE A 43 -0.04 -10.62 -4.75
N ILE A 44 -1.27 -11.12 -4.87
CA ILE A 44 -1.65 -12.17 -5.82
C ILE A 44 -1.41 -11.82 -7.29
N THR A 45 -1.50 -10.53 -7.63
CA THR A 45 -1.24 -10.06 -9.00
C THR A 45 0.22 -10.23 -9.42
N ASN A 46 1.14 -10.38 -8.47
CA ASN A 46 2.55 -10.61 -8.76
C ASN A 46 2.86 -12.09 -9.05
N THR A 47 1.99 -13.02 -8.64
CA THR A 47 2.24 -14.46 -8.69
C THR A 47 2.48 -14.98 -10.13
N THR A 48 1.67 -14.55 -11.09
CA THR A 48 1.79 -14.97 -12.50
C THR A 48 3.10 -14.51 -13.14
N GLY A 49 3.60 -13.32 -12.77
CA GLY A 49 4.90 -12.82 -13.23
C GLY A 49 6.08 -13.62 -12.68
N PHE A 50 5.99 -14.12 -11.44
CA PHE A 50 7.04 -14.92 -10.83
C PHE A 50 7.19 -16.29 -11.48
N PHE A 51 6.08 -17.01 -11.69
CA PHE A 51 6.12 -18.36 -12.25
C PHE A 51 6.27 -18.40 -13.78
N GLY A 52 5.85 -17.33 -14.48
CA GLY A 52 5.91 -17.27 -15.95
C GLY A 52 7.34 -17.17 -16.53
N SER A 53 8.29 -16.62 -15.78
CA SER A 53 9.65 -16.33 -16.26
C SER A 53 10.72 -17.30 -15.72
N GLY A 54 10.32 -18.44 -15.16
CA GLY A 54 11.21 -19.50 -14.68
C GLY A 54 12.06 -19.11 -13.46
N PRO A 55 13.14 -19.86 -13.17
CA PRO A 55 13.96 -19.65 -11.96
C PRO A 55 14.60 -18.26 -11.85
N VAL A 56 14.79 -17.57 -12.98
CA VAL A 56 15.37 -16.22 -13.05
C VAL A 56 14.54 -15.20 -12.28
N SER A 57 13.21 -15.35 -12.25
CA SER A 57 12.30 -14.51 -11.46
C SER A 57 12.64 -14.52 -9.97
N MET A 58 13.03 -15.69 -9.43
CA MET A 58 13.36 -15.83 -8.02
C MET A 58 14.65 -15.09 -7.67
N THR A 59 15.64 -15.13 -8.57
CA THR A 59 16.87 -14.36 -8.44
C THR A 59 16.58 -12.85 -8.38
N TYR A 60 15.76 -12.34 -9.29
CA TYR A 60 15.39 -10.91 -9.29
C TYR A 60 14.51 -10.51 -8.11
N LEU A 61 13.65 -11.42 -7.62
CA LEU A 61 12.87 -11.18 -6.40
C LEU A 61 13.79 -11.01 -5.18
N ILE A 62 14.75 -11.91 -5.00
CA ILE A 62 15.74 -11.81 -3.91
C ILE A 62 16.57 -10.54 -4.07
N LEU A 63 17.04 -10.25 -5.30
CA LEU A 63 17.81 -9.04 -5.58
C LEU A 63 17.02 -7.78 -5.23
N GLY A 64 15.77 -7.68 -5.68
CA GLY A 64 14.87 -6.56 -5.37
C GLY A 64 14.57 -6.43 -3.88
N PHE A 65 14.39 -7.55 -3.19
CA PHE A 65 14.19 -7.56 -1.74
C PHE A 65 15.40 -6.96 -1.01
N VAL A 66 16.61 -7.40 -1.35
CA VAL A 66 17.85 -6.95 -0.70
C VAL A 66 18.23 -5.51 -1.08
N THR A 67 18.04 -5.13 -2.34
CA THR A 67 18.55 -3.85 -2.87
C THR A 67 17.53 -2.71 -2.82
N PHE A 68 16.23 -3.00 -2.76
CA PHE A 68 15.17 -1.98 -2.70
C PHE A 68 14.34 -2.08 -1.43
N LEU A 69 13.83 -3.27 -1.08
CA LEU A 69 12.87 -3.40 0.02
C LEU A 69 13.51 -3.19 1.39
N ILE A 70 14.66 -3.84 1.68
CA ILE A 70 15.36 -3.65 2.95
C ILE A 70 15.83 -2.19 3.12
N PRO A 71 16.54 -1.57 2.16
CA PRO A 71 16.95 -0.16 2.29
C PRO A 71 15.75 0.79 2.42
N GLY A 72 14.69 0.56 1.63
CA GLY A 72 13.46 1.33 1.68
C GLY A 72 12.78 1.28 3.05
N ALA A 73 12.71 0.09 3.66
CA ALA A 73 12.16 -0.09 5.00
C ALA A 73 12.99 0.63 6.08
N ILE A 74 14.33 0.58 5.98
CA ILE A 74 15.23 1.29 6.89
C ILE A 74 15.02 2.80 6.80
N VAL A 75 15.03 3.36 5.57
CA VAL A 75 14.84 4.80 5.34
C VAL A 75 13.46 5.25 5.82
N THR A 76 12.41 4.49 5.51
CA THR A 76 11.03 4.77 5.95
C THR A 76 10.93 4.76 7.48
N GLY A 77 11.55 3.78 8.14
CA GLY A 77 11.58 3.69 9.60
C GLY A 77 12.34 4.83 10.27
N GLN A 78 13.43 5.30 9.67
CA GLN A 78 14.19 6.47 10.14
C GLN A 78 13.39 7.76 9.97
N LEU A 79 12.80 7.99 8.80
CA LEU A 79 11.97 9.16 8.53
C LEU A 79 10.72 9.22 9.41
N GLY A 80 10.09 8.09 9.69
CA GLY A 80 8.95 8.01 10.61
C GLY A 80 9.30 8.42 12.05
N LYS A 81 10.56 8.23 12.49
CA LYS A 81 11.04 8.71 13.79
C LYS A 81 11.49 10.17 13.76
N LEU A 82 12.10 10.61 12.66
CA LEU A 82 12.59 11.99 12.49
C LEU A 82 11.45 12.99 12.34
N PHE A 83 10.37 12.61 11.67
CA PHE A 83 9.21 13.45 11.41
C PHE A 83 7.92 12.69 11.73
N PRO A 84 7.55 12.59 13.03
CA PRO A 84 6.42 11.77 13.50
C PRO A 84 5.04 12.38 13.20
N GLY A 85 4.97 13.41 12.35
CA GLY A 85 3.73 14.06 11.97
C GLY A 85 2.91 13.22 10.99
N GLU A 86 1.61 13.53 10.93
CA GLU A 86 0.67 12.84 10.06
C GLU A 86 0.84 13.30 8.60
N GLY A 87 0.91 12.34 7.67
CA GLY A 87 1.13 12.59 6.24
C GLY A 87 2.29 11.80 5.60
N SER A 88 3.08 11.06 6.37
CA SER A 88 4.12 10.13 5.88
C SER A 88 4.98 10.74 4.75
N ILE A 89 5.07 10.08 3.59
CA ILE A 89 5.93 10.48 2.47
C ILE A 89 5.69 11.92 2.01
N TYR A 90 4.46 12.41 2.06
CA TYR A 90 4.14 13.80 1.71
C TYR A 90 4.81 14.77 2.69
N LEU A 91 4.68 14.50 4.00
CA LEU A 91 5.30 15.31 5.05
C LEU A 91 6.83 15.29 4.94
N TRP A 92 7.42 14.11 4.78
CA TRP A 92 8.87 13.93 4.76
C TRP A 92 9.49 14.64 3.57
N THR A 93 8.89 14.49 2.39
CA THR A 93 9.35 15.15 1.16
C THR A 93 9.06 16.64 1.16
N TYR A 94 8.01 17.11 1.85
CA TYR A 94 7.74 18.54 1.99
C TYR A 94 8.85 19.22 2.80
N LYS A 95 9.25 18.59 3.90
CA LYS A 95 10.36 19.07 4.74
C LYS A 95 11.71 19.03 4.03
N ALA A 96 11.94 18.07 3.13
CA ALA A 96 13.20 17.92 2.42
C ALA A 96 13.31 18.74 1.12
N PHE A 97 12.23 18.82 0.33
CA PHE A 97 12.26 19.30 -1.06
C PHE A 97 11.18 20.34 -1.37
N GLY A 98 10.32 20.70 -0.43
CA GLY A 98 9.25 21.68 -0.62
C GLY A 98 7.97 21.13 -1.26
N SER A 99 7.06 22.05 -1.63
CA SER A 99 5.64 21.71 -1.91
C SER A 99 5.38 20.93 -3.19
N PHE A 100 6.07 21.23 -4.30
CA PHE A 100 5.76 20.56 -5.57
C PHE A 100 6.28 19.12 -5.59
N THR A 101 7.53 18.92 -5.18
CA THR A 101 8.17 17.60 -5.11
C THR A 101 7.44 16.68 -4.14
N SER A 102 6.88 17.22 -3.06
CA SER A 102 6.09 16.44 -2.11
C SER A 102 4.72 16.03 -2.64
N PHE A 103 4.03 16.91 -3.36
CA PHE A 103 2.84 16.53 -4.12
C PHE A 103 3.17 15.40 -5.12
N PHE A 104 4.24 15.56 -5.90
CA PHE A 104 4.64 14.57 -6.90
C PHE A 104 5.01 13.22 -6.26
N ALA A 105 5.75 13.23 -5.14
CA ALA A 105 6.08 12.01 -4.41
C ALA A 105 4.83 11.30 -3.85
N GLY A 106 3.88 12.07 -3.30
CA GLY A 106 2.58 11.54 -2.89
C GLY A 106 1.82 10.95 -4.07
N PHE A 107 1.71 11.67 -5.19
CA PHE A 107 1.05 11.17 -6.40
C PHE A 107 1.68 9.87 -6.90
N ALA A 108 3.01 9.82 -7.01
CA ALA A 108 3.73 8.64 -7.46
C ALA A 108 3.57 7.44 -6.50
N ALA A 109 3.40 7.68 -5.20
CA ALA A 109 3.17 6.62 -4.22
C ALA A 109 1.77 5.97 -4.38
N TRP A 110 0.75 6.75 -4.76
CA TRP A 110 -0.64 6.27 -4.81
C TRP A 110 -1.13 5.91 -6.21
N TRP A 111 -0.63 6.58 -7.25
CA TRP A 111 -1.08 6.38 -8.63
C TRP A 111 -1.01 4.92 -9.11
N PRO A 112 0.08 4.16 -8.84
CA PRO A 112 0.12 2.75 -9.20
C PRO A 112 -0.98 1.92 -8.54
N GLY A 113 -1.46 2.33 -7.35
CA GLY A 113 -2.55 1.66 -6.65
C GLY A 113 -3.83 1.58 -7.48
N ILE A 114 -4.13 2.61 -8.29
CA ILE A 114 -5.30 2.62 -9.18
C ILE A 114 -5.19 1.52 -10.25
N LEU A 115 -4.00 1.36 -10.83
CA LEU A 115 -3.73 0.31 -11.83
C LEU A 115 -3.80 -1.09 -11.20
N VAL A 116 -3.34 -1.23 -9.96
CA VAL A 116 -3.41 -2.48 -9.21
C VAL A 116 -4.86 -2.89 -8.91
N MET A 117 -5.75 -1.93 -8.62
CA MET A 117 -7.18 -2.22 -8.44
C MET A 117 -7.81 -2.79 -9.72
N LEU A 118 -7.48 -2.24 -10.89
CA LEU A 118 -7.92 -2.78 -12.17
C LEU A 118 -7.36 -4.18 -12.43
N ALA A 119 -6.05 -4.38 -12.22
CA ALA A 119 -5.39 -5.67 -12.41
C ALA A 119 -6.00 -6.75 -11.49
N THR A 120 -6.32 -6.41 -10.24
CA THR A 120 -6.96 -7.32 -9.30
C THR A 120 -8.37 -7.70 -9.76
N GLY A 121 -9.14 -6.75 -10.28
CA GLY A 121 -10.43 -7.02 -10.91
C GLY A 121 -10.31 -8.02 -12.06
N THR A 122 -9.28 -7.89 -12.91
CA THR A 122 -9.05 -8.84 -14.01
C THR A 122 -8.68 -10.24 -13.52
N VAL A 123 -7.97 -10.37 -12.41
CA VAL A 123 -7.67 -11.67 -11.79
C VAL A 123 -8.96 -12.36 -11.31
N VAL A 124 -9.92 -11.61 -10.75
CA VAL A 124 -11.23 -12.16 -10.37
C VAL A 124 -11.98 -12.69 -11.60
N VAL A 125 -11.98 -11.95 -12.70
CA VAL A 125 -12.56 -12.41 -13.97
C VAL A 125 -11.93 -13.73 -14.41
N GLN A 126 -10.60 -13.81 -14.41
CA GLN A 126 -9.86 -15.02 -14.78
C GLN A 126 -10.26 -16.21 -13.90
N TYR A 127 -10.35 -16.03 -12.58
CA TYR A 127 -10.79 -17.10 -11.69
C TYR A 127 -12.21 -17.57 -11.99
N ILE A 128 -13.16 -16.65 -12.23
CA ILE A 128 -14.54 -17.03 -12.57
C ILE A 128 -14.57 -17.81 -13.89
N GLN A 129 -13.82 -17.37 -14.90
CA GLN A 129 -13.73 -18.06 -16.19
C GLN A 129 -13.13 -19.46 -16.06
N THR A 130 -12.08 -19.62 -15.23
CA THR A 130 -11.48 -20.93 -14.94
C THR A 130 -12.44 -21.84 -14.20
N LEU A 131 -13.17 -21.35 -13.19
CA LEU A 131 -14.11 -22.15 -12.41
C LEU A 131 -15.38 -22.53 -13.17
N THR A 132 -15.81 -21.69 -14.11
CA THR A 132 -17.03 -21.90 -14.92
C THR A 132 -16.72 -22.56 -16.27
N GLU A 133 -15.43 -22.75 -16.59
CA GLU A 133 -14.94 -23.21 -17.90
C GLU A 133 -15.51 -22.39 -19.08
N ARG A 134 -15.83 -21.11 -18.84
CA ARG A 134 -16.51 -20.23 -19.80
C ARG A 134 -15.70 -18.97 -20.02
N SER A 135 -15.54 -18.58 -21.28
CA SER A 135 -15.02 -17.25 -21.64
C SER A 135 -16.13 -16.20 -21.61
N PHE A 136 -15.78 -14.98 -21.19
CA PHE A 136 -16.67 -13.84 -21.21
C PHE A 136 -16.23 -12.83 -22.25
N ASP A 137 -17.19 -12.17 -22.90
CA ASP A 137 -16.92 -11.05 -23.79
C ASP A 137 -16.27 -9.88 -23.03
N PRO A 138 -15.43 -9.06 -23.67
CA PRO A 138 -14.69 -7.99 -23.00
C PRO A 138 -15.56 -7.01 -22.18
N TRP A 139 -16.77 -6.72 -22.63
CA TRP A 139 -17.68 -5.82 -21.92
C TRP A 139 -18.21 -6.44 -20.61
N VAL A 140 -18.47 -7.76 -20.59
CA VAL A 140 -18.87 -8.50 -19.38
C VAL A 140 -17.72 -8.53 -18.39
N GLN A 141 -16.49 -8.76 -18.87
CA GLN A 141 -15.30 -8.69 -18.03
C GLN A 141 -15.18 -7.30 -17.37
N GLY A 142 -15.41 -6.23 -18.15
CA GLY A 142 -15.44 -4.86 -17.64
C GLY A 142 -16.48 -4.63 -16.54
N LEU A 143 -17.70 -5.16 -16.71
CA LEU A 143 -18.74 -5.08 -15.67
C LEU A 143 -18.34 -5.81 -14.38
N ILE A 144 -17.75 -6.99 -14.49
CA ILE A 144 -17.25 -7.74 -13.32
C ILE A 144 -16.18 -6.92 -12.60
N VAL A 145 -15.23 -6.33 -13.33
CA VAL A 145 -14.19 -5.47 -12.74
C VAL A 145 -14.82 -4.27 -12.00
N LEU A 146 -15.81 -3.60 -12.59
CA LEU A 146 -16.51 -2.49 -11.95
C LEU A 146 -17.23 -2.93 -10.66
N ILE A 147 -17.85 -4.11 -10.65
CA ILE A 147 -18.49 -4.68 -9.46
C ILE A 147 -17.45 -4.93 -8.36
N VAL A 148 -16.29 -5.51 -8.70
CA VAL A 148 -15.20 -5.77 -7.74
C VAL A 148 -14.65 -4.48 -7.15
N ILE A 149 -14.46 -3.44 -7.97
CA ILE A 149 -14.02 -2.12 -7.51
C ILE A 149 -15.08 -1.48 -6.61
N GLY A 150 -16.36 -1.53 -7.01
CA GLY A 150 -17.46 -1.02 -6.21
C GLY A 150 -17.57 -1.70 -4.84
N PHE A 151 -17.46 -3.03 -4.82
CA PHE A 151 -17.40 -3.80 -3.58
C PHE A 151 -16.20 -3.40 -2.70
N SER A 152 -15.02 -3.23 -3.30
CA SER A 152 -13.81 -2.79 -2.60
C SER A 152 -13.97 -1.38 -2.00
N ALA A 153 -14.66 -0.47 -2.70
CA ALA A 153 -14.98 0.86 -2.20
C ALA A 153 -15.95 0.83 -1.00
N VAL A 154 -16.94 -0.08 -1.02
CA VAL A 154 -17.83 -0.31 0.12
C VAL A 154 -17.03 -0.85 1.31
N MET A 155 -16.16 -1.84 1.09
CA MET A 155 -15.29 -2.40 2.13
C MET A 155 -14.33 -1.36 2.73
N ALA A 156 -13.83 -0.43 1.92
CA ALA A 156 -12.99 0.67 2.38
C ALA A 156 -13.77 1.71 3.21
N SER A 157 -15.08 1.80 3.03
CA SER A 157 -15.96 2.70 3.79
C SER A 157 -16.40 2.10 5.14
N LEU A 158 -16.16 0.81 5.37
CA LEU A 158 -16.43 0.17 6.66
C LEU A 158 -15.45 0.62 7.74
N ARG A 159 -15.78 0.31 9.00
CA ARG A 159 -14.88 0.60 10.13
C ARG A 159 -13.51 -0.04 9.90
N PHE A 160 -12.46 0.73 10.11
CA PHE A 160 -11.07 0.32 9.88
C PHE A 160 -10.72 -1.05 10.50
N ARG A 161 -11.21 -1.35 11.71
CA ARG A 161 -11.01 -2.66 12.37
C ARG A 161 -11.62 -3.83 11.59
N VAL A 162 -12.77 -3.65 10.95
CA VAL A 162 -13.44 -4.69 10.16
C VAL A 162 -12.59 -5.03 8.94
N THR A 163 -12.17 -4.01 8.19
CA THR A 163 -11.30 -4.18 7.03
C THR A 163 -9.99 -4.85 7.42
N GLN A 164 -9.39 -4.46 8.55
CA GLN A 164 -8.17 -5.11 9.06
C GLN A 164 -8.39 -6.58 9.44
N ASN A 165 -9.50 -6.91 10.10
CA ASN A 165 -9.81 -8.29 10.44
C ASN A 165 -9.95 -9.17 9.19
N VAL A 166 -10.53 -8.63 8.12
CA VAL A 166 -10.61 -9.31 6.83
C VAL A 166 -9.22 -9.53 6.25
N VAL A 167 -8.34 -8.52 6.27
CA VAL A 167 -6.94 -8.65 5.81
C VAL A 167 -6.21 -9.73 6.61
N ASN A 168 -6.35 -9.74 7.94
CA ASN A 168 -5.71 -10.73 8.80
C ASN A 168 -6.23 -12.15 8.51
N ALA A 169 -7.54 -12.31 8.28
CA ALA A 169 -8.12 -13.59 7.91
C ALA A 169 -7.62 -14.08 6.54
N VAL A 170 -7.60 -13.20 5.54
CA VAL A 170 -7.05 -13.50 4.21
C VAL A 170 -5.58 -13.90 4.32
N PHE A 171 -4.78 -13.17 5.09
CA PHE A 171 -3.37 -13.49 5.31
C PHE A 171 -3.17 -14.89 5.91
N LEU A 172 -3.93 -15.25 6.94
CA LEU A 172 -3.86 -16.56 7.57
C LEU A 172 -4.33 -17.69 6.64
N LEU A 173 -5.45 -17.50 5.93
CA LEU A 173 -5.96 -18.47 4.97
C LEU A 173 -4.98 -18.69 3.81
N TYR A 174 -4.37 -17.61 3.33
CA TYR A 174 -3.39 -17.67 2.25
C TYR A 174 -2.13 -18.42 2.68
N GLY A 175 -1.59 -18.09 3.87
CA GLY A 175 -0.45 -18.82 4.44
C GLY A 175 -0.76 -20.30 4.68
N LEU A 176 -1.95 -20.62 5.18
CA LEU A 176 -2.39 -22.01 5.39
C LEU A 176 -2.53 -22.77 4.08
N ALA A 177 -3.11 -22.16 3.03
CA ALA A 177 -3.22 -22.76 1.72
C ALA A 177 -1.84 -23.07 1.12
N MET A 178 -0.86 -22.18 1.27
CA MET A 178 0.52 -22.42 0.84
C MET A 178 1.14 -23.63 1.54
N VAL A 179 0.96 -23.76 2.85
CA VAL A 179 1.50 -24.89 3.62
C VAL A 179 0.83 -26.22 3.24
N LEU A 180 -0.48 -26.22 2.96
CA LEU A 180 -1.19 -27.43 2.54
C LEU A 180 -0.86 -27.90 1.13
N MET A 181 -0.36 -27.01 0.27
CA MET A 181 0.00 -27.33 -1.13
C MET A 181 1.43 -27.86 -1.30
N VAL A 182 2.23 -27.89 -0.23
CA VAL A 182 3.60 -28.45 -0.18
C VAL A 182 3.56 -29.85 0.42
#